data_AF-A0A0R3ADV2-F1
#
_entry.id   AF-A0A0R3ADV2-F1
#
_cell.length_a   1.000
_cell.length_b   1.000
_cell.length_c   1.000
_cell.angle_alpha   90.00
_cell.angle_beta   90.00
_cell.angle_gamma   90.00
#
_symmetry.space_group_name_H-M   'P 1'
#
loop_
_entity.id
_entity.type
_entity.pdbx_description
1 polymer ?
#
loop_
_entity_poly.entity_id
_entity_poly.type
_entity_poly.pdbx_seq_one_letter_code
_entity_poly.pdbx_strand_id
1 'polypeptide(L)'
;MQYHALKGRFPRTKALVVLALQQLNHRHQGPVTIGAILKHNSTLNRTSVHRALVDLHYEAHLVWLPVPNAEHITSYLLGTNRAMVGLPPLGPAEQREAVAAERTLKLMLDDHIAKAALKRRR
;
A
#
# COMPACT_ATOMS: atom_id res chain seq x y z
N MET A 1 15.94 -2.98 -10.60
CA MET A 1 15.10 -2.00 -11.32
C MET A 1 15.25 -0.65 -10.64
N GLN A 2 15.72 0.38 -11.36
CA GLN A 2 15.72 1.75 -10.85
C GLN A 2 14.27 2.23 -10.80
N TYR A 3 13.80 2.67 -9.63
CA TYR A 3 12.55 3.40 -9.50
C TYR A 3 12.70 4.71 -10.28
N HIS A 4 12.38 4.68 -11.57
CA HIS A 4 12.26 5.89 -12.36
C HIS A 4 11.07 6.66 -11.80
N ALA A 5 11.40 7.71 -11.06
CA ALA A 5 10.52 8.79 -10.67
C ALA A 5 10.01 9.51 -11.92
N LEU A 6 9.15 8.87 -12.70
CA LEU A 6 8.42 9.50 -13.77
C LEU A 6 7.43 10.48 -13.12
N LYS A 7 7.80 11.76 -13.18
CA LYS A 7 6.96 12.94 -12.94
C LYS A 7 6.58 13.22 -11.47
N GLY A 8 7.52 13.81 -10.73
CA GLY A 8 7.30 15.04 -9.95
C GLY A 8 6.33 15.06 -8.75
N ARG A 9 5.58 14.00 -8.45
CA ARG A 9 4.84 13.87 -7.17
C ARG A 9 5.35 12.66 -6.42
N PHE A 10 5.93 12.96 -5.26
CA PHE A 10 6.35 12.05 -4.22
C PHE A 10 5.42 10.82 -4.12
N PRO A 11 5.92 9.58 -3.93
CA PRO A 11 5.08 8.39 -3.74
C PRO A 11 4.41 8.38 -2.35
N ARG A 12 3.90 9.52 -1.88
CA ARG A 12 3.48 9.75 -0.48
C ARG A 12 2.21 8.98 -0.28
N THR A 13 1.30 9.16 -1.23
CA THR A 13 0.08 8.39 -1.34
C THR A 13 0.37 6.90 -1.35
N LYS A 14 1.30 6.42 -2.20
CA LYS A 14 1.65 4.99 -2.25
C LYS A 14 2.17 4.48 -0.90
N ALA A 15 3.09 5.21 -0.28
CA ALA A 15 3.63 4.84 1.02
C ALA A 15 2.60 4.89 2.15
N LEU A 16 1.73 5.90 2.17
CA LEU A 16 0.62 6.00 3.12
C LEU A 16 -0.41 4.89 2.91
N VAL A 17 -0.67 4.48 1.66
CA VAL A 17 -1.54 3.35 1.33
C VAL A 17 -0.91 2.05 1.80
N VAL A 18 0.38 1.80 1.54
CA VAL A 18 1.09 0.62 2.06
C VAL A 18 1.06 0.59 3.58
N LEU A 19 1.35 1.70 4.25
CA LEU A 19 1.31 1.79 5.71
C LEU A 19 -0.10 1.50 6.25
N ALA A 20 -1.13 2.06 5.63
CA ALA A 20 -2.53 1.79 6.00
C ALA A 20 -2.87 0.32 5.81
N LEU A 21 -2.49 -0.29 4.68
CA LEU A 21 -2.72 -1.71 4.41
C LEU A 21 -1.98 -2.61 5.40
N GLN A 22 -0.71 -2.32 5.73
CA GLN A 22 0.06 -3.09 6.73
C GLN A 22 -0.67 -3.12 8.07
N GLN A 23 -1.15 -1.97 8.54
CA GLN A 23 -1.86 -1.88 9.82
C GLN A 23 -3.26 -2.49 9.76
N LEU A 24 -4.02 -2.19 8.72
CA LEU A 24 -5.41 -2.62 8.59
C LEU A 24 -5.50 -4.11 8.25
N ASN A 25 -4.66 -4.65 7.37
CA ASN A 25 -4.66 -6.07 7.05
C ASN A 25 -4.33 -6.92 8.28
N HIS A 26 -3.36 -6.48 9.09
CA HIS A 26 -3.05 -7.15 10.34
C HIS A 26 -4.19 -7.03 11.37
N ARG A 27 -4.71 -5.81 11.58
CA ARG A 27 -5.79 -5.54 12.54
C ARG A 27 -7.08 -6.30 12.23
N HIS A 28 -7.45 -6.36 10.96
CA HIS A 28 -8.66 -7.05 10.50
C HIS A 28 -8.42 -8.53 10.15
N GLN A 29 -7.16 -8.99 10.20
CA GLN A 29 -6.75 -10.31 9.73
C GLN A 29 -7.29 -10.62 8.32
N GLY A 30 -7.22 -9.65 7.40
CA GLY A 30 -7.84 -9.79 6.08
C GLY A 30 -7.76 -8.58 5.16
N PRO A 31 -8.35 -8.68 3.96
CA PRO A 31 -8.36 -7.61 2.96
C PRO A 31 -9.26 -6.44 3.42
N VAL A 32 -8.95 -5.22 2.98
CA VAL A 32 -9.68 -4.01 3.38
C VAL A 32 -10.09 -3.15 2.20
N THR A 33 -11.21 -2.44 2.34
CA THR A 33 -11.75 -1.60 1.26
C THR A 33 -11.05 -0.24 1.18
N ILE A 34 -11.19 0.45 0.04
CA ILE A 34 -10.74 1.85 -0.10
C ILE A 34 -11.38 2.75 0.97
N GLY A 35 -12.63 2.51 1.33
CA GLY A 35 -13.31 3.26 2.38
C GLY A 35 -12.57 3.16 3.73
N ALA A 36 -12.10 1.95 4.09
CA ALA A 36 -11.32 1.75 5.31
C ALA A 36 -9.95 2.47 5.25
N ILE A 37 -9.28 2.44 4.10
CA ILE A 37 -8.00 3.14 3.89
C ILE A 37 -8.17 4.66 4.04
N LEU A 38 -9.20 5.23 3.41
CA LEU A 38 -9.49 6.67 3.49
C LEU A 38 -9.90 7.09 4.92
N LYS A 39 -10.66 6.25 5.62
CA LYS A 39 -11.01 6.49 7.03
C LYS A 39 -9.80 6.42 7.95
N HIS A 40 -8.84 5.55 7.66
CA HIS A 40 -7.61 5.42 8.42
C HIS A 40 -6.67 6.61 8.20
N ASN A 41 -6.65 7.20 7.00
CA ASN A 41 -5.82 8.36 6.70
C ASN A 41 -6.59 9.43 5.91
N SER A 42 -7.05 10.45 6.63
CA SER A 42 -7.84 11.56 6.10
C SER A 42 -7.07 12.51 5.17
N THR A 43 -5.75 12.39 5.08
CA THR A 43 -4.94 13.18 4.13
C THR A 43 -4.95 12.59 2.72
N LEU A 44 -5.48 11.38 2.56
CA LEU A 44 -5.62 10.71 1.28
C LEU A 44 -6.96 11.08 0.62
N ASN A 45 -6.94 11.20 -0.71
CA ASN A 45 -8.16 11.31 -1.51
C ASN A 45 -8.38 10.04 -2.34
N ARG A 46 -9.64 9.75 -2.67
CA ARG A 46 -10.06 8.53 -3.35
C ARG A 46 -9.33 8.29 -4.67
N THR A 47 -9.22 9.30 -5.53
CA THR A 47 -8.56 9.20 -6.83
C THR A 47 -7.09 8.80 -6.70
N SER A 48 -6.38 9.43 -5.77
CA SER A 48 -4.96 9.13 -5.53
C SER A 48 -4.77 7.72 -4.95
N VAL A 49 -5.67 7.28 -4.07
CA VAL A 49 -5.65 5.92 -3.51
C VAL A 49 -5.89 4.88 -4.60
N HIS A 50 -6.90 5.08 -5.47
CA HIS A 50 -7.13 4.16 -6.60
C HIS A 50 -5.88 4.01 -7.47
N ARG A 51 -5.25 5.12 -7.86
CA ARG A 51 -4.01 5.07 -8.66
C ARG A 51 -2.89 4.35 -7.92
N ALA A 52 -2.72 4.62 -6.63
CA ALA A 52 -1.72 3.93 -5.81
C ALA A 52 -1.97 2.41 -5.75
N LEU A 53 -3.21 1.97 -5.60
CA LEU A 53 -3.56 0.54 -5.56
C LEU A 53 -3.31 -0.15 -6.91
N VAL A 54 -3.56 0.55 -8.03
CA VAL A 54 -3.20 0.09 -9.38
C VAL A 54 -1.69 -0.09 -9.50
N ASP A 55 -0.90 0.91 -9.16
CA ASP A 55 0.57 0.82 -9.22
C ASP A 55 1.09 -0.33 -8.33
N LEU A 56 0.58 -0.44 -7.10
CA LEU A 56 0.99 -1.48 -6.13
C LEU A 56 0.60 -2.89 -6.54
N HIS A 57 -0.42 -3.06 -7.38
CA HIS A 57 -0.76 -4.37 -7.95
C HIS A 57 0.41 -4.95 -8.76
N TYR A 58 1.05 -4.09 -9.56
CA TYR A 58 2.19 -4.47 -10.39
C TYR A 58 3.53 -4.39 -9.63
N GLU A 59 3.70 -3.40 -8.76
CA GLU A 59 4.98 -3.14 -8.07
C GLU A 59 5.19 -3.99 -6.81
N ALA A 60 4.11 -4.40 -6.14
CA ALA A 60 4.16 -5.05 -4.82
C ALA A 60 3.24 -6.28 -4.70
N HIS A 61 2.80 -6.83 -5.84
CA HIS A 61 1.91 -7.99 -5.92
C HIS A 61 0.63 -7.85 -5.07
N LEU A 62 0.09 -6.62 -4.98
CA LEU A 62 -1.13 -6.35 -4.22
C LEU A 62 -2.28 -7.24 -4.72
N VAL A 63 -2.97 -7.88 -3.79
CA VAL A 63 -4.12 -8.77 -4.06
C VAL A 63 -5.41 -7.98 -4.01
N TRP A 64 -6.27 -8.18 -5.01
CA TRP A 64 -7.59 -7.57 -5.10
C TRP A 64 -8.63 -8.67 -5.00
N LEU A 65 -9.60 -8.50 -4.10
CA LEU A 65 -10.65 -9.48 -3.85
C LEU A 65 -12.01 -8.79 -3.80
N PRO A 66 -13.05 -9.35 -4.42
CA PRO A 66 -14.41 -8.90 -4.17
C PRO A 66 -14.76 -9.11 -2.69
N VAL A 67 -15.54 -8.19 -2.12
CA VAL A 67 -16.09 -8.37 -0.77
C VAL A 67 -17.19 -9.45 -0.83
N PRO A 68 -17.19 -10.46 0.06
CA PRO A 68 -18.25 -11.46 0.12
C PRO A 68 -19.63 -10.79 0.23
N ASN A 69 -20.59 -11.24 -0.58
CA ASN A 69 -21.96 -10.69 -0.66
C ASN A 69 -22.06 -9.23 -1.16
N ALA A 70 -20.95 -8.63 -1.63
CA ALA A 70 -20.92 -7.30 -2.22
C ALA A 70 -19.86 -7.25 -3.32
N GLU A 71 -20.06 -8.04 -4.38
CA GLU A 71 -19.07 -8.27 -5.45
C GLU A 71 -18.66 -6.99 -6.21
N HIS A 72 -19.51 -5.97 -6.21
CA HIS A 72 -19.21 -4.65 -6.77
C HIS A 72 -18.20 -3.83 -5.94
N ILE A 73 -17.85 -4.31 -4.73
CA ILE A 73 -16.88 -3.69 -3.84
C ILE A 73 -15.58 -4.49 -3.86
N THR A 74 -14.47 -3.83 -4.17
CA THR A 74 -13.14 -4.42 -4.09
C THR A 74 -12.48 -4.14 -2.74
N SER A 75 -11.81 -5.17 -2.22
CA SER A 75 -10.96 -5.13 -1.03
C SER A 75 -9.52 -5.49 -1.43
N TYR A 76 -8.57 -5.00 -0.64
CA TYR A 76 -7.15 -4.99 -0.97
C TYR A 76 -6.31 -5.57 0.16
N LEU A 77 -5.31 -6.36 -0.21
CA LEU A 77 -4.40 -7.05 0.70
C LEU A 77 -3.00 -7.02 0.12
N LEU A 78 -1.99 -6.74 0.96
CA LEU A 78 -0.59 -6.81 0.53
C LEU A 78 -0.24 -8.19 0.01
N GLY A 79 0.58 -8.26 -1.05
CA GLY A 79 1.03 -9.52 -1.63
C GLY A 79 1.75 -10.42 -0.61
N THR A 80 2.44 -9.81 0.35
CA THR A 80 3.11 -10.48 1.47
C THR A 80 2.15 -11.16 2.44
N ASN A 81 0.85 -10.81 2.41
CA ASN A 81 -0.19 -11.32 3.30
C ASN A 81 -1.14 -12.32 2.63
N ARG A 82 -0.85 -12.79 1.40
CA ARG A 82 -1.71 -13.71 0.62
C ARG A 82 -2.25 -14.93 1.38
N ALA A 83 -1.46 -15.47 2.30
CA ALA A 83 -1.88 -16.63 3.11
C ALA A 83 -3.13 -16.34 3.98
N MET A 84 -3.38 -15.07 4.35
CA MET A 84 -4.56 -14.67 5.14
C MET A 84 -5.89 -14.97 4.44
N VAL A 85 -5.87 -15.10 3.11
CA VAL A 85 -7.06 -15.33 2.28
C VAL A 85 -7.01 -16.68 1.57
N GLY A 86 -6.16 -17.60 2.04
CA GLY A 86 -6.02 -18.93 1.46
C GLY A 86 -5.37 -18.95 0.07
N LEU A 87 -4.78 -17.85 -0.38
CA LEU A 87 -4.02 -17.81 -1.63
C LEU A 87 -2.62 -18.41 -1.41
N PRO A 88 -2.06 -19.08 -2.44
CA PRO A 88 -0.70 -19.56 -2.36
C PRO A 88 0.27 -18.38 -2.10
N PRO A 89 1.33 -18.62 -1.31
CA PRO A 89 2.37 -17.62 -1.09
C PRO A 89 3.04 -17.25 -2.42
N LEU A 90 3.60 -16.05 -2.47
CA LEU A 90 4.42 -15.62 -3.59
C LEU A 90 5.64 -16.54 -3.75
N GLY A 91 6.11 -16.71 -5.00
CA GLY A 91 7.39 -17.36 -5.24
C GLY A 91 8.53 -16.61 -4.54
N PRO A 92 9.69 -17.25 -4.26
CA PRO A 92 10.78 -16.60 -3.52
C PRO A 92 11.28 -15.28 -4.13
N ALA A 93 11.23 -15.14 -5.46
CA ALA A 93 11.60 -13.90 -6.15
C ALA A 93 10.55 -12.80 -5.93
N GLU A 94 9.29 -13.09 -6.23
CA GLU A 94 8.14 -12.19 -6.04
C GLU A 94 7.99 -11.74 -4.58
N GLN A 95 8.23 -12.64 -3.62
CA GLN A 95 8.20 -12.31 -2.21
C GLN A 95 9.28 -11.27 -1.86
N ARG A 96 10.50 -11.43 -2.39
CA ARG A 96 11.57 -10.44 -2.19
C ARG A 96 11.23 -9.10 -2.84
N GLU A 97 10.63 -9.12 -4.02
CA GLU A 97 10.20 -7.92 -4.74
C GLU A 97 9.10 -7.18 -3.97
N ALA A 98 8.05 -7.88 -3.52
CA ALA A 98 6.98 -7.31 -2.71
C ALA A 98 7.51 -6.67 -1.42
N VAL A 99 8.34 -7.40 -0.66
CA VAL A 99 8.95 -6.88 0.58
C VAL A 99 9.84 -5.67 0.30
N ALA A 100 10.63 -5.69 -0.78
CA ALA A 100 11.50 -4.57 -1.14
C ALA A 100 10.68 -3.33 -1.53
N ALA A 101 9.60 -3.48 -2.29
CA ALA A 101 8.70 -2.39 -2.67
C ALA A 101 8.03 -1.77 -1.43
N GLU A 102 7.46 -2.60 -0.55
CA GLU A 102 6.84 -2.14 0.70
C GLU A 102 7.84 -1.39 1.60
N ARG A 103 9.04 -1.97 1.80
CA ARG A 103 10.10 -1.37 2.63
C ARG A 103 10.60 -0.06 2.05
N THR A 104 10.79 0.02 0.74
CA THR A 104 11.27 1.23 0.04
C THR A 104 10.29 2.38 0.26
N LEU A 105 9.00 2.14 0.06
CA LEU A 105 7.97 3.16 0.25
C LEU A 105 7.91 3.65 1.71
N LYS A 106 8.03 2.75 2.68
CA LYS A 106 8.10 3.12 4.11
C LYS A 106 9.30 4.02 4.42
N LEU A 107 10.50 3.62 3.98
CA LEU A 107 11.72 4.40 4.20
C LEU A 107 11.63 5.81 3.58
N MET A 108 11.06 5.93 2.38
CA MET A 108 10.84 7.23 1.75
C MET A 108 9.88 8.11 2.57
N LEU A 109 8.80 7.52 3.11
CA LEU A 109 7.85 8.25 3.93
C LEU A 109 8.50 8.74 5.24
N ASP A 110 9.26 7.89 5.91
CA ASP A 110 9.96 8.24 7.15
C ASP A 110 10.97 9.38 6.93
N ASP A 111 11.75 9.32 5.85
CA ASP A 111 12.68 10.40 5.46
C ASP A 111 11.94 11.73 5.20
N HIS A 112 10.79 11.68 4.55
CA HIS A 112 10.00 12.88 4.29
C HIS A 112 9.38 13.48 5.56
N ILE A 113 8.90 12.63 6.48
CA ILE A 113 8.40 13.07 7.78
C ILE A 113 9.55 13.71 8.58
N ALA A 114 10.73 13.08 8.60
CA ALA A 114 11.91 13.61 9.29
C ALA A 114 12.34 14.97 8.72
N LYS A 115 12.41 15.10 7.39
CA LYS A 115 12.73 16.37 6.71
C LYS A 115 11.69 17.46 6.98
N ALA A 116 10.40 17.11 7.00
CA ALA A 116 9.33 18.05 7.31
C ALA A 116 9.38 18.52 8.77
N ALA A 117 9.70 17.63 9.71
CA ALA A 117 9.87 17.97 11.12
C ALA A 117 11.06 18.91 11.34
N LEU A 118 12.19 18.66 10.66
CA LEU A 118 13.37 19.53 10.73
C LEU A 118 13.08 20.95 10.24
N LYS A 119 12.31 21.08 9.14
CA LYS A 119 11.92 22.40 8.59
C LYS A 119 11.00 23.20 9.52
N ARG A 120 10.17 22.55 10.33
CA ARG A 120 9.27 23.22 11.29
C ARG A 120 9.96 23.71 12.55
N ARG A 121 11.19 23.26 12.81
CA ARG A 121 12.01 23.63 13.99
C ARG A 121 12.99 24.77 13.70
N ARG A 122 13.08 25.22 12.45
CA ARG A 122 13.84 26.40 12.02
C ARG A 122 12.87 27.54 11.76
#